data_AF-A0A090Q034-F1
#
_entry.id   AF-A0A090Q034-F1
#
_cell.length_a   1.000
_cell.length_b   1.000
_cell.length_c   1.000
_cell.angle_alpha   90.00
_cell.angle_beta   90.00
_cell.angle_gamma   90.00
#
_symmetry.space_group_name_H-M   'P 1'
#
loop_
_entity.id
_entity.type
_entity.pdbx_description
1 polymer ?
#
loop_
_entity_poly.entity_id
_entity_poly.type
_entity_poly.pdbx_seq_one_letter_code
_entity_poly.pdbx_strand_id
1 'polypeptide(L)'
;MSADEIANKLWNLCNVLRDDGVTYHQYLNELTYILFLKLSEVKDFENHIPEEYRWRGFVEEHDNNEAFERYKKFLVSISGVTSSPSIKEIYNNASTSLRKPVNFNTLVQSIEKLDWYEENDRDVMGDIYESY
;
A
#
# COMPACT_ATOMS: atom_id res chain seq x y z
N MET A 1 13.83 -11.06 6.79
CA MET A 1 13.79 -11.20 5.32
C MET A 1 14.53 -10.01 4.74
N SER A 2 15.30 -10.20 3.66
CA SER A 2 15.96 -9.07 3.00
C SER A 2 14.99 -8.26 2.13
N ALA A 3 15.25 -6.97 1.93
CA ALA A 3 14.47 -6.11 1.03
C ALA A 3 14.27 -6.71 -0.37
N ASP A 4 15.27 -7.40 -0.92
CA ASP A 4 15.19 -8.17 -2.17
C ASP A 4 14.14 -9.28 -2.13
N GLU A 5 13.95 -9.97 -1.00
CA GLU A 5 12.94 -11.02 -0.88
C GLU A 5 11.53 -10.42 -0.84
N ILE A 6 11.39 -9.26 -0.19
CA ILE A 6 10.14 -8.49 -0.14
C ILE A 6 9.81 -8.01 -1.56
N ALA A 7 10.76 -7.40 -2.26
CA ALA A 7 10.63 -7.00 -3.65
C ALA A 7 10.18 -8.19 -4.51
N ASN A 8 10.89 -9.32 -4.46
CA ASN A 8 10.54 -10.51 -5.23
C ASN A 8 9.13 -11.03 -4.94
N LYS A 9 8.66 -11.01 -3.69
CA LYS A 9 7.27 -11.39 -3.35
C LYS A 9 6.25 -10.43 -3.96
N LEU A 10 6.51 -9.13 -3.90
CA LEU A 10 5.66 -8.10 -4.50
C LEU A 10 5.64 -8.23 -6.03
N TRP A 11 6.76 -8.60 -6.64
CA TRP A 11 6.86 -8.86 -8.08
C TRP A 11 6.08 -10.07 -8.54
N ASN A 12 6.13 -11.14 -7.75
CA ASN A 12 5.28 -12.31 -8.02
C ASN A 12 3.79 -11.94 -7.90
N LEU A 13 3.40 -11.06 -6.97
CA LEU A 13 2.04 -10.52 -6.93
C LEU A 13 1.69 -9.69 -8.17
N CYS A 14 2.61 -8.85 -8.65
CA CYS A 14 2.44 -8.08 -9.87
C CYS A 14 2.10 -8.99 -11.07
N ASN A 15 2.79 -10.12 -11.20
CA ASN A 15 2.53 -11.07 -12.28
C ASN A 15 1.11 -11.64 -12.22
N VAL A 16 0.59 -11.92 -11.03
CA VAL A 16 -0.80 -12.41 -10.83
C VAL A 16 -1.83 -11.32 -11.19
N LEU A 17 -1.52 -10.06 -10.89
CA LEU A 17 -2.42 -8.93 -11.15
C LEU A 17 -2.37 -8.42 -12.59
N ARG A 18 -1.33 -8.76 -13.35
CA ARG A 18 -1.17 -8.39 -14.76
C ARG A 18 -2.27 -8.97 -15.65
N ASP A 19 -2.81 -10.13 -15.31
CA ASP A 19 -3.95 -10.74 -16.00
C ASP A 19 -5.23 -9.86 -15.95
N ASP A 20 -5.28 -8.86 -15.07
CA ASP A 20 -6.38 -7.92 -14.92
C ASP A 20 -6.22 -6.61 -15.72
N GLY A 21 -5.17 -6.50 -16.54
CA GLY A 21 -4.93 -5.35 -17.42
C GLY A 21 -4.33 -4.13 -16.73
N VAL A 22 -3.82 -4.28 -15.51
CA VAL A 22 -3.03 -3.25 -14.81
C VAL A 22 -1.61 -3.26 -15.36
N THR A 23 -1.10 -2.10 -15.76
CA THR A 23 0.28 -1.99 -16.23
C THR A 23 1.26 -2.05 -15.07
N TYR A 24 2.50 -2.41 -15.37
CA TYR A 24 3.60 -2.43 -14.41
C TYR A 24 3.72 -1.12 -13.61
N HIS A 25 3.68 0.04 -14.28
CA HIS A 25 3.77 1.35 -13.62
C HIS A 25 2.56 1.66 -12.75
N GLN A 26 1.37 1.25 -13.17
CA GLN A 26 0.16 1.40 -12.38
C GLN A 26 0.22 0.55 -11.10
N TYR A 27 0.74 -0.67 -11.22
CA TYR A 27 0.94 -1.56 -10.08
C TYR A 27 1.99 -0.99 -9.10
N LEU A 28 3.11 -0.47 -9.60
CA LEU A 28 4.11 0.19 -8.75
C LEU A 28 3.51 1.33 -7.94
N ASN A 29 2.77 2.24 -8.58
CA ASN A 29 2.13 3.36 -7.87
C ASN A 29 1.15 2.87 -6.80
N GLU A 30 0.36 1.85 -7.13
CA GLU A 30 -0.58 1.21 -6.21
C GLU A 30 0.15 0.63 -4.99
N LEU A 31 1.24 -0.08 -5.26
CA LEU A 31 2.10 -0.66 -4.25
C LEU A 31 2.72 0.42 -3.35
N THR A 32 3.20 1.53 -3.92
CA THR A 32 3.68 2.68 -3.14
C THR A 32 2.66 3.16 -2.12
N TYR A 33 1.40 3.34 -2.53
CA TYR A 33 0.34 3.82 -1.67
C TYR A 33 0.02 2.87 -0.52
N ILE A 34 -0.10 1.57 -0.83
CA ILE A 34 -0.47 0.54 0.17
C ILE A 34 0.71 0.28 1.11
N LEU A 35 1.92 0.25 0.59
CA LEU A 35 3.14 0.07 1.38
C LEU A 35 3.38 1.23 2.33
N PHE A 36 3.21 2.47 1.86
CA PHE A 36 3.36 3.64 2.72
C PHE A 36 2.32 3.64 3.86
N LEU A 37 1.11 3.14 3.58
CA LEU A 37 0.09 2.94 4.60
C LEU A 37 0.51 1.88 5.63
N LYS A 38 1.06 0.73 5.21
CA LYS A 38 1.61 -0.27 6.14
C LYS A 38 2.74 0.30 6.99
N LEU A 39 3.65 1.07 6.37
CA LEU A 39 4.75 1.73 7.09
C LEU A 39 4.26 2.70 8.16
N SER A 40 3.07 3.29 8.00
CA SER A 40 2.51 4.18 9.01
C SER A 40 2.24 3.50 10.35
N GLU A 41 1.82 2.23 10.32
CA GLU A 41 1.65 1.39 11.50
C GLU A 41 3.02 0.95 12.04
N VAL A 42 3.91 0.45 11.18
CA VAL A 42 5.23 -0.06 11.59
C VAL A 42 6.10 1.01 12.24
N LYS A 43 6.06 2.24 11.72
CA LYS A 43 6.87 3.38 12.20
C LYS A 43 6.11 4.32 13.14
N ASP A 44 4.94 3.92 13.63
CA ASP A 44 4.14 4.64 14.62
C ASP A 44 3.77 6.09 14.21
N PHE A 45 3.61 6.34 12.90
CA PHE A 45 3.16 7.64 12.38
C PHE A 45 1.72 7.62 11.86
N GLU A 46 1.00 6.52 12.06
CA GLU A 46 -0.42 6.36 11.77
C GLU A 46 -1.30 7.43 12.44
N ASN A 47 -0.81 8.11 13.48
CA ASN A 47 -1.48 9.25 14.12
C ASN A 47 -1.71 10.45 13.18
N HIS A 48 -0.99 10.52 12.06
CA HIS A 48 -1.23 11.50 11.00
C HIS A 48 -2.29 11.06 9.99
N ILE A 49 -2.85 9.87 10.15
CA ILE A 49 -3.90 9.28 9.33
C ILE A 49 -5.17 9.14 10.19
N PRO A 50 -6.35 9.53 9.69
CA PRO A 50 -7.60 9.32 10.41
C PRO A 50 -7.80 7.85 10.79
N GLU A 51 -8.38 7.60 11.96
CA GLU A 51 -8.56 6.25 12.52
C GLU A 51 -9.27 5.29 11.54
N GLU A 52 -10.28 5.80 10.83
CA GLU A 52 -11.03 5.03 9.82
C GLU A 52 -10.17 4.54 8.64
N TYR A 53 -9.03 5.19 8.38
CA TYR A 53 -8.12 4.88 7.27
C TYR A 53 -6.78 4.32 7.74
N ARG A 54 -6.67 3.85 8.98
CA ARG A 54 -5.45 3.19 9.45
C ARG A 54 -5.34 1.79 8.84
N TRP A 55 -4.10 1.28 8.79
CA TRP A 55 -3.78 0.00 8.17
C TRP A 55 -4.67 -1.14 8.69
N ARG A 56 -4.83 -1.26 10.02
CA ARG A 56 -5.71 -2.25 10.66
C ARG A 56 -7.12 -2.27 10.10
N GLY A 57 -7.71 -1.10 9.86
CA GLY A 57 -9.06 -1.00 9.30
C GLY A 57 -9.21 -1.66 7.93
N PHE A 58 -8.14 -1.75 7.14
CA PHE A 58 -8.16 -2.45 5.85
C PHE A 58 -7.88 -3.95 5.97
N VAL A 59 -7.03 -4.36 6.91
CA VAL A 59 -6.69 -5.77 7.14
C VAL A 59 -7.85 -6.54 7.78
N GLU A 60 -8.55 -5.90 8.72
CA GLU A 60 -9.66 -6.48 9.48
C GLU A 60 -10.98 -6.45 8.71
N GLU A 61 -11.06 -5.71 7.60
CA GLU A 61 -12.23 -5.66 6.76
C GLU A 61 -12.36 -6.94 5.92
N HIS A 62 -13.44 -7.68 6.14
CA HIS A 62 -13.70 -8.94 5.46
C HIS A 62 -14.47 -8.76 4.15
N ASP A 63 -15.21 -7.66 3.99
CA ASP A 63 -15.88 -7.34 2.73
C ASP A 63 -14.93 -6.63 1.76
N ASN A 64 -14.56 -7.33 0.69
CA ASN A 64 -13.67 -6.79 -0.34
C ASN A 64 -14.17 -5.46 -0.92
N ASN A 65 -15.49 -5.32 -1.13
CA ASN A 65 -16.05 -4.10 -1.70
C ASN A 65 -15.97 -2.94 -0.70
N GLU A 66 -16.30 -3.18 0.56
CA GLU A 66 -16.22 -2.13 1.59
C GLU A 66 -14.77 -1.68 1.80
N ALA A 67 -13.82 -2.62 1.85
CA ALA A 67 -12.39 -2.31 1.94
C ALA A 67 -11.93 -1.45 0.75
N PHE A 68 -12.35 -1.81 -0.46
CA PHE A 68 -11.95 -1.11 -1.67
C PHE A 68 -12.61 0.27 -1.82
N GLU A 69 -13.89 0.41 -1.45
CA GLU A 69 -14.56 1.72 -1.40
C GLU A 69 -13.91 2.65 -0.37
N ARG A 70 -13.56 2.10 0.80
CA ARG A 70 -12.83 2.83 1.84
C ARG A 70 -11.47 3.30 1.31
N TYR A 71 -10.76 2.44 0.60
CA TYR A 71 -9.46 2.78 0.03
C TYR A 71 -9.54 3.88 -1.03
N LYS A 72 -10.55 3.83 -1.92
CA LYS A 72 -10.79 4.92 -2.87
C LYS A 72 -11.07 6.25 -2.17
N LYS A 73 -11.89 6.24 -1.12
CA LYS A 73 -12.16 7.45 -0.30
C LYS A 73 -10.91 7.94 0.40
N PHE A 74 -10.09 7.04 0.93
CA PHE A 74 -8.80 7.36 1.55
C PHE A 74 -7.89 8.12 0.58
N LEU A 75 -7.64 7.58 -0.61
CA LEU A 75 -6.73 8.21 -1.59
C LEU A 75 -7.16 9.64 -1.97
N VAL A 76 -8.46 9.88 -2.06
CA VAL A 76 -9.03 11.19 -2.41
C VAL A 76 -8.97 12.18 -1.23
N SER A 77 -9.17 11.70 0.00
CA SER A 77 -9.34 12.57 1.17
C SER A 77 -8.05 12.82 1.96
N ILE A 78 -7.11 11.86 1.98
CA ILE A 78 -5.99 11.86 2.92
C ILE A 78 -5.09 13.09 2.77
N SER A 79 -4.83 13.54 1.54
CA SER A 79 -4.00 14.72 1.25
C SER A 79 -4.62 16.03 1.80
N GLY A 80 -5.94 16.08 1.93
CA GLY A 80 -6.67 17.22 2.51
C GLY A 80 -6.77 17.19 4.04
N VAL A 81 -6.74 16.01 4.65
CA VAL A 81 -7.01 15.85 6.11
C VAL A 81 -5.74 15.61 6.94
N THR A 82 -4.68 15.05 6.36
CA THR A 82 -3.44 14.81 7.11
C THR A 82 -2.71 16.12 7.45
N SER A 83 -1.97 16.11 8.57
CA SER A 83 -1.07 17.22 8.93
C SER A 83 0.38 17.00 8.46
N SER A 84 0.71 15.80 7.97
CA SER A 84 2.08 15.47 7.55
C SER A 84 2.33 15.91 6.10
N PRO A 85 3.35 16.76 5.84
CA PRO A 85 3.67 17.19 4.48
C PRO A 85 4.08 16.01 3.58
N SER A 86 4.81 15.03 4.11
CA SER A 86 5.23 13.85 3.34
C SER A 86 4.03 12.99 2.91
N ILE A 87 3.03 12.82 3.78
CA ILE A 87 1.79 12.11 3.41
C ILE A 87 1.06 12.88 2.31
N LYS A 88 0.98 14.21 2.42
CA LYS A 88 0.33 15.03 1.38
C LYS A 88 1.00 14.88 0.03
N GLU A 89 2.33 14.90 -0.03
CA GLU A 89 3.07 14.77 -1.28
C GLU A 89 2.87 13.39 -1.92
N ILE A 90 2.97 12.31 -1.12
CA ILE A 90 2.80 10.94 -1.61
C ILE A 90 1.39 10.72 -2.15
N TYR A 91 0.36 11.19 -1.45
CA TYR A 91 -1.02 10.99 -1.85
C TYR A 91 -1.62 12.15 -2.65
N ASN A 92 -0.78 13.07 -3.16
CA ASN A 92 -1.26 14.20 -3.96
C ASN A 92 -1.82 13.69 -5.29
N ASN A 93 -3.10 14.00 -5.56
CA ASN A 93 -3.84 13.45 -6.72
C ASN A 93 -3.77 11.92 -6.83
N ALA A 94 -3.64 11.22 -5.70
CA ALA A 94 -3.59 9.78 -5.71
C ALA A 94 -4.92 9.17 -6.19
N SER A 95 -4.81 8.13 -6.99
CA SER A 95 -5.94 7.35 -7.49
C SER A 95 -5.50 5.91 -7.67
N THR A 96 -6.43 4.99 -7.42
CA THR A 96 -6.17 3.57 -7.60
C THR A 96 -6.34 3.17 -9.06
N SER A 97 -5.45 2.32 -9.55
CA SER A 97 -5.57 1.70 -10.86
C SER A 97 -6.25 0.32 -10.81
N LEU A 98 -6.51 -0.18 -9.60
CA LEU A 98 -7.20 -1.45 -9.39
C LEU A 98 -8.66 -1.33 -9.82
N ARG A 99 -9.15 -2.35 -10.53
CA ARG A 99 -10.56 -2.42 -10.96
C ARG A 99 -11.39 -3.38 -10.12
N LYS A 100 -10.74 -4.40 -9.55
CA LYS A 100 -11.41 -5.46 -8.80
C LYS A 100 -11.10 -5.34 -7.31
N PRO A 101 -12.14 -5.33 -6.46
CA PRO A 101 -11.97 -5.29 -4.99
C PRO A 101 -11.13 -6.44 -4.43
N VAL A 102 -11.26 -7.64 -5.01
CA VAL A 102 -10.47 -8.82 -4.59
C VAL A 102 -8.96 -8.62 -4.76
N ASN A 103 -8.55 -7.85 -5.78
CA ASN A 103 -7.13 -7.58 -6.04
C ASN A 103 -6.55 -6.67 -4.96
N PHE A 104 -7.31 -5.66 -4.55
CA PHE A 104 -6.93 -4.80 -3.42
C PHE A 104 -6.78 -5.61 -2.13
N ASN A 105 -7.77 -6.44 -1.78
CA ASN A 105 -7.66 -7.24 -0.56
C ASN A 105 -6.49 -8.25 -0.65
N THR A 106 -6.27 -8.85 -1.81
CA THR A 106 -5.12 -9.75 -2.03
C THR A 106 -3.80 -9.03 -1.76
N LEU A 107 -3.65 -7.78 -2.21
CA LEU A 107 -2.47 -6.96 -1.94
C LEU A 107 -2.29 -6.68 -0.46
N VAL A 108 -3.33 -6.17 0.20
CA VAL A 108 -3.31 -5.84 1.64
C VAL A 108 -2.93 -7.06 2.48
N GLN A 109 -3.59 -8.20 2.25
CA GLN A 109 -3.32 -9.44 2.98
C GLN A 109 -1.93 -10.02 2.67
N SER A 110 -1.42 -9.82 1.46
CA SER A 110 -0.07 -10.27 1.11
C SER A 110 0.99 -9.42 1.79
N ILE A 111 0.79 -8.10 1.86
CA ILE A 111 1.69 -7.15 2.53
C ILE A 111 1.68 -7.34 4.04
N GLU A 112 0.52 -7.61 4.65
CA GLU A 112 0.41 -7.90 6.08
C GLU A 112 1.21 -9.15 6.49
N LYS A 113 1.33 -10.14 5.60
CA LYS A 113 2.09 -11.37 5.84
C LYS A 113 3.60 -11.22 5.66
N LEU A 114 4.09 -10.03 5.29
CA LEU A 114 5.52 -9.78 5.16
C LEU A 114 6.10 -9.43 6.54
N ASP A 115 7.30 -9.93 6.81
CA ASP A 115 8.03 -9.63 8.05
C ASP A 115 8.78 -8.29 7.92
N TRP A 116 8.16 -7.23 8.44
CA TRP A 116 8.68 -5.85 8.38
C TRP A 116 9.65 -5.49 9.53
N TYR A 117 9.94 -6.41 10.45
CA TYR A 117 10.65 -6.09 11.70
C TYR A 117 12.18 -6.21 11.64
N GLU A 118 12.77 -6.64 10.52
CA GLU A 118 14.19 -7.05 10.47
C GLU A 118 15.17 -6.05 9.82
N GLU A 119 14.74 -4.99 9.14
CA GLU A 119 15.66 -4.03 8.48
C GLU A 119 15.30 -2.57 8.72
N ASN A 120 16.26 -1.65 8.56
CA ASN A 120 15.99 -0.21 8.56
C ASN A 120 15.10 0.14 7.35
N ASP A 121 13.77 0.06 7.51
CA ASP A 121 12.72 0.02 6.47
C ASP A 121 12.66 1.18 5.47
N ARG A 122 13.48 2.23 5.63
CA ARG A 122 13.57 3.27 4.61
C ARG A 122 14.34 2.77 3.38
N ASP A 123 15.33 1.91 3.59
CA ASP A 123 16.06 1.21 2.53
C ASP A 123 15.13 0.23 1.80
N VAL A 124 14.25 -0.49 2.50
CA VAL A 124 13.34 -1.47 1.88
C VAL A 124 12.49 -0.88 0.74
N MET A 125 11.94 0.32 0.89
CA MET A 125 11.27 0.99 -0.24
C MET A 125 12.26 1.28 -1.36
N GLY A 126 13.40 1.90 -1.05
CA GLY A 126 14.45 2.21 -2.01
C GLY A 126 14.89 0.99 -2.80
N ASP A 127 15.25 -0.09 -2.12
CA ASP A 127 15.64 -1.38 -2.68
C ASP A 127 14.53 -1.98 -3.56
N ILE A 128 13.26 -1.92 -3.15
CA ILE A 128 12.14 -2.40 -3.99
C ILE A 128 12.06 -1.63 -5.32
N TYR A 129 12.36 -0.32 -5.32
CA TYR A 129 12.36 0.50 -6.55
C TYR A 129 13.67 0.43 -7.33
N GLU A 130 14.81 0.18 -6.67
CA GLU A 130 16.15 0.11 -7.28
C GLU A 130 16.48 -1.29 -7.83
N SER A 131 15.85 -2.36 -7.34
CA SER A 131 16.03 -3.74 -7.83
C SER A 131 15.35 -4.02 -9.18
N TYR A 132 15.20 -2.99 -10.04
CA TYR A 132 14.58 -3.06 -11.37
C TYR A 132 15.51 -2.79 -12.54
#